data_AF-A0A3A0CIQ6-F1
#
_entry.id   AF-A0A3A0CIQ6-F1
#
_cell.length_a   1.000
_cell.length_b   1.000
_cell.length_c   1.000
_cell.angle_alpha   90.00
_cell.angle_beta   90.00
_cell.angle_gamma   90.00
#
_symmetry.space_group_name_H-M   'P 1'
#
loop_
_entity.id
_entity.type
_entity.pdbx_description
1 polymer ?
#
loop_
_entity_poly.entity_id
_entity_poly.type
_entity_poly.pdbx_seq_one_letter_code
_entity_poly.pdbx_strand_id
1 'polypeptide(L)'
;MKARRLFTSLLALALALSGASVTSAQNPDQPVRDVKPTAQSHPNNPELWDVQAMMEDAVKQIARRYNLNDAQENYTRLLLVKNTTAFLEKYEKDIRELLKESIDLRLGIIKGNADIYKRWAERAAPIYEAAKVAILDGNMEWRNVLNDEQKKTHDLDLSLMKSQFEQVSRTLETWKGGGGPTGALAKVANDAARKELGQPQTAVHLNPEDQWLAYVNKFIATYQLDEKQSIAAREKIHREMRAEAEKYREKQKKEFDKINEVLKTDARKIKPRELMQRRQELEQPIRDLFVEMHKRLMQLANTNQIASADAQMKQQLEALYRTLAGPIQPNRDGKAEPDGKIGPVQKDGKSADSEKEDGKSDTLNKSGQPASKATPVGATDTPTPAQAESKPAPEPTSKPHD
;
A
#
# COMPACT_ATOMS: atom_id res chain seq x y z
N MET A 1 -10.73 10.40 -25.43
CA MET A 1 -9.65 10.60 -24.43
C MET A 1 -9.65 9.47 -23.40
N LYS A 2 -8.89 8.38 -23.64
CA LYS A 2 -8.55 7.37 -22.61
C LYS A 2 -7.18 6.78 -22.97
N ALA A 3 -6.12 7.40 -22.45
CA ALA A 3 -4.73 6.94 -22.56
C ALA A 3 -4.05 7.13 -21.19
N ARG A 4 -4.32 6.23 -20.25
CA ARG A 4 -3.65 6.14 -18.94
C ARG A 4 -3.71 4.67 -18.52
N ARG A 5 -2.61 3.91 -18.61
CA ARG A 5 -2.29 2.67 -17.85
C ARG A 5 -1.13 1.81 -18.41
N LEU A 6 -0.13 2.41 -19.06
CA LEU A 6 1.08 1.68 -19.49
C LEU A 6 2.38 2.13 -18.81
N PHE A 7 2.32 3.15 -17.97
CA PHE A 7 3.52 3.72 -17.36
C PHE A 7 3.91 3.10 -16.02
N THR A 8 3.28 1.99 -15.61
CA THR A 8 3.53 1.32 -14.32
C THR A 8 4.67 0.32 -14.32
N SER A 9 5.21 -0.09 -15.48
CA SER A 9 6.20 -1.18 -15.53
C SER A 9 7.64 -0.76 -15.24
N LEU A 10 8.01 0.52 -15.40
CA LEU A 10 9.35 1.00 -15.05
C LEU A 10 9.52 1.33 -13.57
N LEU A 11 8.40 1.55 -12.86
CA LEU A 11 8.38 1.62 -11.42
C LEU A 11 8.30 0.23 -10.78
N ALA A 12 7.90 -0.82 -11.51
CA ALA A 12 7.64 -2.15 -10.95
C ALA A 12 8.88 -2.82 -10.39
N LEU A 13 10.10 -2.43 -10.76
CA LEU A 13 11.30 -2.99 -10.11
C LEU A 13 11.57 -2.35 -8.73
N ALA A 14 11.05 -1.14 -8.48
CA ALA A 14 11.09 -0.46 -7.18
C ALA A 14 9.74 -0.53 -6.41
N LEU A 15 8.62 -0.86 -7.08
CA LEU A 15 7.26 -0.93 -6.52
C LEU A 15 6.59 -2.31 -6.58
N ALA A 16 7.15 -3.33 -7.24
CA ALA A 16 6.63 -4.70 -7.09
C ALA A 16 6.85 -5.29 -5.68
N LEU A 17 7.52 -4.54 -4.80
CA LEU A 17 7.69 -4.84 -3.38
C LEU A 17 7.05 -3.78 -2.48
N SER A 18 6.13 -2.95 -2.98
CA SER A 18 5.46 -1.89 -2.20
C SER A 18 3.95 -2.09 -2.14
N GLY A 19 3.53 -3.28 -1.73
CA GLY A 19 2.12 -3.65 -1.69
C GLY A 19 1.77 -4.57 -0.53
N ALA A 20 2.06 -4.18 0.71
CA ALA A 20 1.33 -4.60 1.93
C ALA A 20 1.95 -3.93 3.18
N SER A 21 1.48 -2.74 3.57
CA SER A 21 1.78 -2.22 4.91
C SER A 21 0.96 -3.04 5.92
N VAL A 22 1.54 -4.05 6.56
CA VAL A 22 0.89 -4.75 7.69
C VAL A 22 1.56 -4.30 8.98
N THR A 23 0.76 -3.78 9.91
CA THR A 23 1.12 -3.55 11.30
C THR A 23 1.53 -4.88 11.93
N SER A 24 2.83 -5.09 12.14
CA SER A 24 3.33 -6.22 12.91
C SER A 24 3.13 -5.94 14.39
N ALA A 25 2.54 -6.90 15.12
CA ALA A 25 2.60 -6.94 16.57
C ALA A 25 4.08 -6.93 17.00
N GLN A 26 4.43 -6.00 17.88
CA GLN A 26 5.80 -5.80 18.36
C GLN A 26 6.19 -6.93 19.31
N ASN A 27 7.38 -7.49 19.06
CA ASN A 27 8.13 -8.31 19.99
C ASN A 27 8.59 -7.40 21.16
N PRO A 28 8.28 -7.72 22.43
CA PRO A 28 8.40 -6.75 23.53
C PRO A 28 9.82 -6.36 23.99
N ASP A 29 10.89 -6.84 23.36
CA ASP A 29 12.27 -6.67 23.89
C ASP A 29 13.27 -5.91 23.00
N GLN A 30 12.83 -5.13 22.00
CA GLN A 30 13.76 -4.24 21.30
C GLN A 30 13.82 -2.84 21.94
N PRO A 31 15.01 -2.33 22.31
CA PRO A 31 15.16 -0.99 22.85
C PRO A 31 14.63 0.02 21.82
N VAL A 32 13.70 0.86 22.27
CA VAL A 32 13.09 1.92 21.47
C VAL A 32 14.18 2.88 21.03
N ARG A 33 14.63 2.75 19.78
CA ARG A 33 15.43 3.80 19.14
C ARG A 33 14.49 4.99 18.91
N ASP A 34 14.84 6.16 19.42
CA ASP A 34 14.18 7.44 19.10
C ASP A 34 14.38 7.75 17.61
N VAL A 35 13.55 7.15 16.77
CA VAL A 35 13.49 7.48 15.34
C VAL A 35 12.55 8.68 15.24
N LYS A 36 13.11 9.89 15.05
CA LYS A 36 12.31 11.07 14.67
C LYS A 36 11.42 10.67 13.49
N PRO A 37 10.11 11.03 13.47
CA PRO A 37 9.24 10.72 12.35
C PRO A 37 9.88 11.26 11.06
N THR A 38 10.42 10.37 10.23
CA THR A 38 10.88 10.74 8.89
C THR A 38 9.65 11.22 8.13
N ALA A 39 9.81 12.30 7.36
CA ALA A 39 8.73 12.83 6.53
C ALA A 39 8.13 11.67 5.72
N GLN A 40 6.81 11.47 5.83
CA GLN A 40 6.13 10.35 5.16
C GLN A 40 6.54 10.32 3.69
N SER A 41 7.00 9.16 3.22
CA SER A 41 7.42 8.99 1.84
C SER A 41 6.26 9.31 0.91
N HIS A 42 6.42 10.32 0.05
CA HIS A 42 5.38 10.72 -0.88
C HIS A 42 5.55 9.96 -2.20
N PRO A 43 4.54 9.22 -2.69
CA PRO A 43 4.69 8.34 -3.85
C PRO A 43 4.99 9.11 -5.16
N ASN A 44 4.73 10.42 -5.19
CA ASN A 44 5.03 11.28 -6.34
C ASN A 44 6.17 12.28 -6.08
N ASN A 45 6.88 12.18 -4.96
CA ASN A 45 8.09 12.98 -4.74
C ASN A 45 9.25 12.04 -4.42
N PRO A 46 10.09 11.69 -5.43
CA PRO A 46 11.24 10.83 -5.23
C PRO A 46 12.15 11.33 -4.10
N GLU A 47 12.34 12.64 -3.95
CA GLU A 47 13.20 13.25 -2.91
C GLU A 47 12.82 12.87 -1.48
N LEU A 48 11.55 12.49 -1.26
CA LEU A 48 11.03 12.09 0.05
C LEU A 48 11.05 10.57 0.27
N TRP A 49 11.66 9.79 -0.62
CA TRP A 49 11.72 8.34 -0.46
C TRP A 49 12.70 7.95 0.64
N ASP A 50 12.16 7.32 1.68
CA ASP A 50 12.92 6.62 2.71
C ASP A 50 13.31 5.23 2.19
N VAL A 51 14.49 5.15 1.57
CA VAL A 51 15.02 3.91 0.97
C VAL A 51 15.14 2.80 2.03
N GLN A 52 15.51 3.15 3.25
CA GLN A 52 15.65 2.16 4.33
C GLN A 52 14.30 1.55 4.70
N ALA A 53 13.26 2.38 4.87
CA ALA A 53 11.91 1.88 5.11
C ALA A 53 11.40 0.98 3.97
N MET A 54 11.67 1.36 2.71
CA MET A 54 11.31 0.55 1.54
C MET A 54 12.02 -0.82 1.54
N MET A 55 13.31 -0.86 1.89
CA MET A 55 14.07 -2.12 2.00
C MET A 55 13.52 -3.00 3.13
N GLU A 56 13.20 -2.44 4.29
CA GLU A 56 12.63 -3.23 5.40
C GLU A 56 11.26 -3.82 5.04
N ASP A 57 10.41 -3.06 4.35
CA ASP A 57 9.12 -3.56 3.89
C ASP A 57 9.25 -4.64 2.81
N ALA A 58 10.26 -4.52 1.94
CA ALA A 58 10.60 -5.56 0.97
C ALA A 58 11.07 -6.84 1.65
N VAL A 59 11.97 -6.75 2.65
CA VAL A 59 12.45 -7.91 3.43
C VAL A 59 11.28 -8.63 4.10
N LYS A 60 10.35 -7.91 4.73
CA LYS A 60 9.17 -8.52 5.36
C LYS A 60 8.29 -9.27 4.35
N GLN A 61 8.12 -8.74 3.15
CA GLN A 61 7.35 -9.40 2.10
C GLN A 61 8.04 -10.67 1.60
N ILE A 62 9.36 -10.61 1.37
CA ILE A 62 10.17 -11.77 0.98
C ILE A 62 10.12 -12.84 2.09
N ALA A 63 10.33 -12.44 3.35
CA ALA A 63 10.30 -13.33 4.50
C ALA A 63 8.99 -14.11 4.60
N ARG A 64 7.86 -13.44 4.43
CA ARG A 64 6.53 -14.08 4.41
C ARG A 64 6.31 -15.00 3.22
N ARG A 65 6.68 -14.55 2.00
CA ARG A 65 6.47 -15.34 0.77
C ARG A 65 7.26 -16.64 0.79
N TYR A 66 8.48 -16.60 1.32
CA TYR A 66 9.39 -17.74 1.36
C TYR A 66 9.39 -18.48 2.70
N ASN A 67 8.59 -18.05 3.67
CA ASN A 67 8.58 -18.56 5.03
C ASN A 67 10.00 -18.67 5.60
N LEU A 68 10.75 -17.56 5.52
CA LEU A 68 12.13 -17.50 5.98
C LEU A 68 12.18 -17.63 7.52
N ASN A 69 13.19 -18.32 8.03
CA ASN A 69 13.51 -18.25 9.46
C ASN A 69 14.29 -16.95 9.79
N ASP A 70 14.46 -16.66 11.07
CA ASP A 70 15.11 -15.42 11.54
C ASP A 70 16.52 -15.22 10.96
N ALA A 71 17.30 -16.29 10.84
CA ALA A 71 18.66 -16.23 10.28
C ALA A 71 18.64 -15.91 8.77
N GLN A 72 17.74 -16.55 8.02
CA GLN A 72 17.53 -16.28 6.59
C GLN A 72 16.99 -14.87 6.36
N GLU A 73 16.03 -14.40 7.18
CA GLU A 73 15.50 -13.05 7.09
C GLU A 73 16.61 -12.01 7.34
N ASN A 74 17.41 -12.20 8.40
CA ASN A 74 18.51 -11.29 8.70
C ASN A 74 19.57 -11.28 7.58
N TYR A 75 19.92 -12.44 7.04
CA TYR A 75 20.82 -12.51 5.88
C TYR A 75 20.22 -11.79 4.67
N THR A 76 18.93 -11.99 4.39
CA THR A 76 18.20 -11.32 3.29
C THR A 76 18.25 -9.80 3.46
N ARG A 77 18.03 -9.29 4.69
CA ARG A 77 18.13 -7.87 5.02
C ARG A 77 19.52 -7.32 4.71
N LEU A 78 20.57 -7.96 5.23
CA LEU A 78 21.94 -7.52 5.04
C LEU A 78 22.33 -7.52 3.55
N LEU A 79 21.98 -8.58 2.82
CA LEU A 79 22.28 -8.69 1.39
C LEU A 79 21.55 -7.60 0.58
N LEU A 80 20.25 -7.39 0.84
CA LEU A 80 19.46 -6.38 0.14
C LEU A 80 19.99 -4.96 0.43
N VAL A 81 20.28 -4.65 1.69
CA VAL A 81 20.84 -3.34 2.09
C VAL A 81 22.19 -3.10 1.44
N LYS A 82 23.10 -4.08 1.49
CA LYS A 82 24.43 -4.00 0.87
C LYS A 82 24.33 -3.70 -0.62
N ASN A 83 23.57 -4.52 -1.37
CA ASN A 83 23.50 -4.40 -2.83
C ASN A 83 22.76 -3.14 -3.27
N THR A 84 21.68 -2.76 -2.57
CA THR A 84 20.92 -1.55 -2.88
C THR A 84 21.72 -0.29 -2.59
N THR A 85 22.43 -0.25 -1.45
CA THR A 85 23.27 0.91 -1.09
C THR A 85 24.40 1.09 -2.11
N ALA A 86 25.10 0.01 -2.47
CA ALA A 86 26.16 0.07 -3.47
C ALA A 86 25.66 0.52 -4.86
N PHE A 87 24.46 0.09 -5.26
CA PHE A 87 23.84 0.54 -6.50
C PHE A 87 23.44 2.02 -6.45
N LEU A 88 22.79 2.44 -5.36
CA LEU A 88 22.32 3.82 -5.20
C LEU A 88 23.47 4.82 -5.03
N GLU A 89 24.56 4.44 -4.37
CA GLU A 89 25.77 5.29 -4.28
C GLU A 89 26.24 5.78 -5.66
N LYS A 90 26.08 4.95 -6.70
CA LYS A 90 26.46 5.27 -8.07
C LYS A 90 25.36 5.98 -8.87
N TYR A 91 24.09 5.61 -8.70
CA TYR A 91 23.01 5.99 -9.62
C TYR A 91 21.85 6.77 -8.99
N GLU A 92 21.86 7.01 -7.67
CA GLU A 92 20.71 7.58 -6.95
C GLU A 92 20.25 8.92 -7.56
N LYS A 93 21.20 9.82 -7.83
CA LYS A 93 20.88 11.13 -8.40
C LYS A 93 20.17 10.99 -9.75
N ASP A 94 20.75 10.23 -10.68
CA ASP A 94 20.19 10.04 -12.02
C ASP A 94 18.82 9.34 -11.96
N ILE A 95 18.65 8.38 -11.05
CA ILE A 95 17.37 7.70 -10.82
C ILE A 95 16.31 8.70 -10.34
N ARG A 96 16.62 9.54 -9.35
CA ARG A 96 15.68 10.55 -8.82
C ARG A 96 15.27 11.54 -9.91
N GLU A 97 16.21 11.98 -10.74
CA GLU A 97 15.93 12.86 -11.88
C GLU A 97 15.05 12.18 -12.93
N LEU A 98 15.39 10.95 -13.35
CA LEU A 98 14.60 10.19 -14.32
C LEU A 98 13.18 9.89 -13.83
N LEU A 99 13.03 9.61 -12.53
CA LEU A 99 11.75 9.38 -11.90
C LEU A 99 10.89 10.64 -11.89
N LYS A 100 11.45 11.79 -11.51
CA LYS A 100 10.78 13.08 -11.56
C LYS A 100 10.30 13.39 -12.98
N GLU A 101 11.18 13.23 -13.98
CA GLU A 101 10.82 13.43 -15.38
C GLU A 101 9.72 12.47 -15.86
N SER A 102 9.78 11.20 -15.43
CA SER A 102 8.73 10.22 -15.74
C SER A 102 7.37 10.59 -15.13
N ILE A 103 7.37 11.18 -13.93
CA ILE A 103 6.17 11.69 -13.25
C ILE A 103 5.63 12.89 -14.04
N ASP A 104 6.48 13.83 -14.43
CA ASP A 104 6.09 15.02 -15.19
C ASP A 104 5.51 14.65 -16.56
N LEU A 105 6.12 13.69 -17.26
CA LEU A 105 5.59 13.10 -18.49
C LEU A 105 4.22 12.46 -18.29
N ARG A 106 4.03 11.73 -17.19
CA ARG A 106 2.77 11.04 -16.85
C ARG A 106 1.65 12.01 -16.46
N LEU A 107 1.99 13.08 -15.75
CA LEU A 107 1.07 14.14 -15.37
C LEU A 107 0.75 15.08 -16.54
N GLY A 108 1.53 15.00 -17.63
CA GLY A 108 1.39 15.86 -18.79
C GLY A 108 1.95 17.27 -18.57
N ILE A 109 2.76 17.45 -17.52
CA ILE A 109 3.52 18.69 -17.26
C ILE A 109 4.54 18.86 -18.39
N ILE A 110 5.23 17.76 -18.74
CA ILE A 110 6.05 17.67 -19.94
C ILE A 110 5.23 16.96 -21.02
N LYS A 111 5.04 17.60 -22.18
CA LYS A 111 4.35 16.99 -23.32
C LYS A 111 5.25 15.93 -23.95
N GLY A 112 4.95 14.65 -23.73
CA GLY A 112 5.69 13.53 -24.30
C GLY A 112 5.70 13.54 -25.83
N ASN A 113 6.89 13.47 -26.43
CA ASN A 113 7.12 13.27 -27.86
C ASN A 113 8.27 12.28 -28.07
N ALA A 114 8.46 11.80 -29.31
CA ALA A 114 9.47 10.78 -29.64
C ALA A 114 10.88 11.15 -29.15
N ASP A 115 11.31 12.40 -29.34
CA ASP A 115 12.64 12.86 -28.95
C ASP A 115 12.83 12.91 -27.43
N ILE A 116 11.79 13.26 -26.68
CA ILE A 116 11.83 13.25 -25.21
C ILE A 116 11.95 11.81 -24.71
N TYR A 117 11.14 10.88 -25.24
CA TYR A 117 11.25 9.47 -24.85
C TYR A 117 12.58 8.85 -25.25
N LYS A 118 13.14 9.24 -26.39
CA LYS A 118 14.48 8.83 -26.83
C LYS A 118 15.56 9.26 -25.84
N ARG A 119 15.64 10.57 -25.52
CA ARG A 119 16.62 11.09 -24.55
C ARG A 119 16.43 10.52 -23.14
N TRP A 120 15.19 10.27 -22.75
CA TRP A 120 14.89 9.61 -21.49
C TRP A 120 15.41 8.17 -21.49
N ALA A 121 15.14 7.40 -22.55
CA ALA A 121 15.57 6.01 -22.67
C ALA A 121 17.09 5.86 -22.81
N GLU A 122 17.77 6.78 -23.51
CA GLU A 122 19.25 6.81 -23.61
C GLU A 122 19.92 6.93 -22.24
N ARG A 123 19.33 7.70 -21.32
CA ARG A 123 19.81 7.82 -19.93
C ARG A 123 19.35 6.65 -19.05
N ALA A 124 18.12 6.20 -19.20
CA ALA A 124 17.55 5.15 -18.36
C ALA A 124 18.12 3.75 -18.66
N ALA A 125 18.40 3.43 -19.93
CA ALA A 125 18.88 2.12 -20.35
C ALA A 125 20.16 1.62 -19.63
N PRO A 126 21.25 2.41 -19.53
CA PRO A 126 22.45 1.95 -18.83
C PRO A 126 22.23 1.74 -17.32
N ILE A 127 21.42 2.59 -16.67
CA ILE A 127 21.07 2.45 -15.25
C ILE A 127 20.23 1.19 -15.04
N TYR A 128 19.26 0.98 -15.92
CA TYR A 128 18.40 -0.19 -15.90
C TYR A 128 19.17 -1.49 -16.08
N GLU A 129 20.14 -1.56 -17.01
CA GLU A 129 20.97 -2.76 -17.14
C GLU A 129 21.86 -2.98 -15.91
N ALA A 130 22.46 -1.91 -15.36
CA ALA A 130 23.21 -2.04 -14.11
C ALA A 130 22.34 -2.57 -12.96
N ALA A 131 21.09 -2.11 -12.85
CA ALA A 131 20.13 -2.59 -11.86
C ALA A 131 19.80 -4.08 -12.09
N LYS A 132 19.51 -4.46 -13.34
CA LYS A 132 19.21 -5.85 -13.72
C LYS A 132 20.35 -6.79 -13.33
N VAL A 133 21.60 -6.45 -13.66
CA VAL A 133 22.78 -7.25 -13.27
C VAL A 133 22.87 -7.37 -11.76
N ALA A 134 22.83 -6.25 -11.02
CA ALA A 134 22.94 -6.26 -9.56
C ALA A 134 21.83 -7.09 -8.88
N ILE A 135 20.60 -7.02 -9.39
CA ILE A 135 19.46 -7.78 -8.87
C ILE A 135 19.61 -9.27 -9.18
N LEU A 136 19.99 -9.63 -10.41
CA LEU A 136 20.15 -11.05 -10.78
C LEU A 136 21.31 -11.69 -10.00
N ASP A 137 22.43 -10.99 -9.86
CA ASP A 137 23.57 -11.47 -9.08
C ASP A 137 23.22 -11.62 -7.60
N GLY A 138 22.56 -10.62 -7.02
CA GLY A 138 22.06 -10.69 -5.64
C GLY A 138 21.08 -11.84 -5.43
N ASN A 139 20.22 -12.15 -6.41
CA ASN A 139 19.32 -13.30 -6.35
C ASN A 139 20.06 -14.64 -6.42
N MET A 140 21.12 -14.73 -7.22
CA MET A 140 21.95 -15.94 -7.28
C MET A 140 22.70 -16.17 -5.97
N GLU A 141 23.21 -15.12 -5.32
CA GLU A 141 23.80 -15.20 -3.99
C GLU A 141 22.75 -15.63 -2.95
N TRP A 142 21.60 -14.96 -2.93
CA TRP A 142 20.50 -15.23 -2.00
C TRP A 142 20.00 -16.67 -2.07
N ARG A 143 19.95 -17.24 -3.29
CA ARG A 143 19.55 -18.64 -3.51
C ARG A 143 20.33 -19.65 -2.67
N ASN A 144 21.57 -19.35 -2.30
CA ASN A 144 22.45 -20.27 -1.57
C ASN A 144 22.00 -20.50 -0.12
N VAL A 145 21.28 -19.55 0.49
CA VAL A 145 20.78 -19.69 1.87
C VAL A 145 19.38 -20.31 1.95
N LEU A 146 18.77 -20.61 0.81
CA LEU A 146 17.44 -21.19 0.72
C LEU A 146 17.47 -22.73 0.78
N ASN A 147 16.44 -23.30 1.39
CA ASN A 147 16.19 -24.75 1.33
C ASN A 147 15.62 -25.17 -0.03
N ASP A 148 15.45 -26.46 -0.27
CA ASP A 148 15.04 -26.98 -1.58
C ASP A 148 13.63 -26.57 -2.01
N GLU A 149 12.70 -26.41 -1.06
CA GLU A 149 11.34 -25.94 -1.37
C GLU A 149 11.35 -24.44 -1.73
N GLN A 150 12.05 -23.63 -0.93
CA GLN A 150 12.25 -22.20 -1.17
C GLN A 150 12.96 -21.96 -2.51
N LYS A 151 13.96 -22.79 -2.87
CA LYS A 151 14.67 -22.73 -4.16
C LYS A 151 13.74 -22.96 -5.35
N LYS A 152 12.77 -23.88 -5.26
CA LYS A 152 11.78 -24.09 -6.34
C LYS A 152 10.93 -22.84 -6.58
N THR A 153 10.45 -22.20 -5.51
CA THR A 153 9.72 -20.93 -5.61
C THR A 153 10.61 -19.83 -6.17
N HIS A 154 11.87 -19.76 -5.72
CA HIS A 154 12.85 -18.78 -6.19
C HIS A 154 13.15 -18.92 -7.68
N ASP A 155 13.38 -20.14 -8.16
CA ASP A 155 13.71 -20.40 -9.57
C ASP A 155 12.54 -20.01 -10.49
N LEU A 156 11.29 -20.24 -10.05
CA LEU A 156 10.10 -19.77 -10.75
C LEU A 156 10.04 -18.24 -10.78
N ASP A 157 10.18 -17.58 -9.63
CA ASP A 157 10.14 -16.12 -9.52
C ASP A 157 11.26 -15.47 -10.35
N LEU A 158 12.46 -16.04 -10.33
CA LEU A 158 13.61 -15.58 -11.09
C LEU A 158 13.40 -15.71 -12.61
N SER A 159 12.77 -16.80 -13.05
CA SER A 159 12.42 -16.97 -14.47
C SER A 159 11.42 -15.92 -14.95
N LEU A 160 10.41 -15.61 -14.14
CA LEU A 160 9.42 -14.57 -14.43
C LEU A 160 10.08 -13.18 -14.47
N MET A 161 10.95 -12.90 -13.49
CA MET A 161 11.69 -11.65 -13.40
C MET A 161 12.59 -11.43 -14.64
N LYS A 162 13.28 -12.47 -15.13
CA LYS A 162 14.08 -12.40 -16.37
C LYS A 162 13.24 -12.04 -17.59
N SER A 163 12.06 -12.65 -17.74
CA SER A 163 11.13 -12.31 -18.83
C SER A 163 10.67 -10.84 -18.77
N GLN A 164 10.32 -10.36 -17.57
CA GLN A 164 9.96 -8.95 -17.36
C GLN A 164 11.13 -8.03 -17.69
N PHE A 165 12.34 -8.43 -17.30
CA PHE A 165 13.54 -7.67 -17.61
C PHE A 165 13.78 -7.51 -19.12
N GLU A 166 13.61 -8.59 -19.88
CA GLU A 166 13.73 -8.56 -21.34
C GLU A 166 12.65 -7.70 -22.01
N GLN A 167 11.43 -7.70 -21.48
CA GLN A 167 10.36 -6.85 -21.98
C GLN A 167 10.67 -5.36 -21.81
N VAL A 168 11.17 -4.96 -20.65
CA VAL A 168 11.54 -3.57 -20.39
C VAL A 168 12.79 -3.18 -21.20
N SER A 169 13.80 -4.05 -21.33
CA SER A 169 14.95 -3.81 -22.24
C SER A 169 14.49 -3.51 -23.67
N ARG A 170 13.58 -4.32 -24.22
CA ARG A 170 13.02 -4.10 -25.57
C ARG A 170 12.27 -2.76 -25.68
N THR A 171 11.57 -2.36 -24.63
CA THR A 171 10.86 -1.08 -24.58
C THR A 171 11.84 0.09 -24.61
N LEU A 172 12.89 0.02 -23.78
CA LEU A 172 13.93 1.05 -23.73
C LEU A 172 14.67 1.16 -25.06
N GLU A 173 15.04 0.04 -25.69
CA GLU A 173 15.67 0.05 -27.01
C GLU A 173 14.76 0.62 -28.10
N THR A 174 13.45 0.32 -28.05
CA THR A 174 12.48 0.92 -28.97
C THR A 174 12.42 2.44 -28.80
N TRP A 175 12.39 2.92 -27.54
CA TRP A 175 12.33 4.35 -27.26
C TRP A 175 13.62 5.06 -27.66
N LYS A 176 14.78 4.44 -27.39
CA LYS A 176 16.09 4.89 -27.83
C LYS A 176 16.20 4.97 -29.37
N GLY A 177 15.50 4.08 -30.08
CA GLY A 177 15.32 4.16 -31.53
C GLY A 177 14.36 5.26 -32.03
N GLY A 178 13.76 6.04 -31.12
CA GLY A 178 12.78 7.09 -31.47
C GLY A 178 11.34 6.58 -31.65
N GLY A 179 11.07 5.30 -31.40
CA GLY A 179 9.73 4.72 -31.56
C GLY A 179 8.69 5.26 -30.57
N GLY A 180 9.16 5.80 -29.43
CA GLY A 180 8.33 6.28 -28.32
C GLY A 180 7.26 5.27 -27.86
N PRO A 181 6.37 5.65 -26.94
CA PRO A 181 5.15 4.91 -26.65
C PRO A 181 4.11 5.21 -27.75
N THR A 182 4.38 4.78 -28.98
CA THR A 182 3.40 4.89 -30.08
C THR A 182 2.30 3.85 -29.93
N GLY A 183 1.08 4.24 -30.34
CA GLY A 183 -0.18 3.57 -30.02
C GLY A 183 -0.26 2.08 -30.36
N ALA A 184 0.53 1.56 -31.29
CA ALA A 184 0.53 0.12 -31.62
C ALA A 184 1.25 -0.71 -30.56
N LEU A 185 2.48 -0.34 -30.17
CA LEU A 185 3.21 -1.02 -29.10
C LEU A 185 2.63 -0.73 -27.72
N ALA A 186 2.11 0.47 -27.51
CA ALA A 186 1.32 0.76 -26.33
C ALA A 186 0.11 -0.18 -26.24
N LYS A 187 -0.65 -0.33 -27.33
CA LYS A 187 -1.81 -1.22 -27.38
C LYS A 187 -1.42 -2.69 -27.23
N VAL A 188 -0.34 -3.15 -27.89
CA VAL A 188 0.17 -4.53 -27.75
C VAL A 188 0.73 -4.78 -26.35
N ALA A 189 1.42 -3.84 -25.71
CA ALA A 189 1.85 -3.98 -24.31
C ALA A 189 0.66 -3.96 -23.35
N ASN A 190 -0.39 -3.19 -23.65
CA ASN A 190 -1.64 -3.16 -22.87
C ASN A 190 -2.43 -4.45 -23.07
N ASP A 191 -2.43 -4.98 -24.28
CA ASP A 191 -3.14 -6.18 -24.67
C ASP A 191 -2.36 -7.43 -24.21
N ALA A 192 -1.03 -7.40 -24.21
CA ALA A 192 -0.16 -8.41 -23.60
C ALA A 192 -0.28 -8.37 -22.07
N ALA A 193 -0.25 -7.18 -21.45
CA ALA A 193 -0.55 -7.05 -20.02
C ALA A 193 -1.97 -7.55 -19.71
N ARG A 194 -2.97 -7.24 -20.54
CA ARG A 194 -4.35 -7.75 -20.41
C ARG A 194 -4.47 -9.25 -20.65
N LYS A 195 -3.68 -9.82 -21.57
CA LYS A 195 -3.70 -11.24 -21.93
C LYS A 195 -2.91 -12.07 -20.94
N GLU A 196 -1.83 -11.53 -20.38
CA GLU A 196 -1.18 -12.09 -19.20
C GLU A 196 -2.07 -11.96 -17.96
N LEU A 197 -2.80 -10.85 -17.77
CA LEU A 197 -3.88 -10.72 -16.78
C LEU A 197 -5.09 -11.65 -17.06
N GLY A 198 -5.18 -12.19 -18.28
CA GLY A 198 -6.24 -13.10 -18.73
C GLY A 198 -5.84 -14.58 -18.63
N GLN A 199 -4.54 -14.89 -18.63
CA GLN A 199 -4.09 -16.04 -17.86
C GLN A 199 -4.35 -15.70 -16.40
N PRO A 200 -4.81 -16.65 -15.57
CA PRO A 200 -4.63 -16.48 -14.15
C PRO A 200 -3.11 -16.51 -13.94
N GLN A 201 -2.41 -15.38 -14.15
CA GLN A 201 -1.25 -15.05 -13.32
C GLN A 201 -1.75 -15.43 -11.96
N THR A 202 -1.14 -16.43 -11.33
CA THR A 202 -1.50 -16.91 -9.99
C THR A 202 -1.85 -15.67 -9.22
N ALA A 203 -3.15 -15.39 -9.12
CA ALA A 203 -3.59 -14.06 -8.77
C ALA A 203 -3.15 -14.03 -7.34
N VAL A 204 -2.04 -13.34 -7.07
CA VAL A 204 -1.67 -12.97 -5.73
C VAL A 204 -2.90 -12.18 -5.37
N HIS A 205 -3.79 -12.86 -4.66
CA HIS A 205 -5.19 -12.50 -4.60
C HIS A 205 -5.14 -11.33 -3.65
N LEU A 206 -4.87 -10.15 -4.23
CA LEU A 206 -4.58 -8.94 -3.49
C LEU A 206 -5.76 -8.80 -2.55
N ASN A 207 -5.47 -8.88 -1.26
CA ASN A 207 -6.47 -8.76 -0.24
C ASN A 207 -7.20 -7.44 -0.53
N PRO A 208 -8.53 -7.44 -0.74
CA PRO A 208 -9.26 -6.22 -1.08
C PRO A 208 -8.96 -5.08 -0.10
N GLU A 209 -8.62 -5.42 1.14
CA GLU A 209 -8.17 -4.53 2.21
C GLU A 209 -6.94 -3.69 1.84
N ASP A 210 -5.98 -4.24 1.09
CA ASP A 210 -4.77 -3.51 0.68
C ASP A 210 -5.12 -2.36 -0.30
N GLN A 211 -6.28 -2.45 -0.96
CA GLN A 211 -6.77 -1.40 -1.86
C GLN A 211 -7.60 -0.33 -1.12
N TRP A 212 -7.99 -0.55 0.15
CA TRP A 212 -8.82 0.38 0.90
C TRP A 212 -8.08 1.68 1.22
N LEU A 213 -6.79 1.62 1.57
CA LEU A 213 -5.99 2.83 1.78
C LEU A 213 -5.87 3.66 0.50
N ALA A 214 -5.69 3.01 -0.64
CA ALA A 214 -5.68 3.68 -1.94
C ALA A 214 -7.03 4.35 -2.23
N TYR A 215 -8.15 3.70 -1.88
CA TYR A 215 -9.49 4.28 -1.95
C TYR A 215 -9.60 5.53 -1.07
N VAL A 216 -9.21 5.45 0.20
CA VAL A 216 -9.27 6.54 1.19
C VAL A 216 -8.44 7.74 0.73
N ASN A 217 -7.21 7.51 0.25
CA ASN A 217 -6.36 8.58 -0.27
C ASN A 217 -6.98 9.25 -1.50
N LYS A 218 -7.63 8.47 -2.37
CA LYS A 218 -8.35 9.02 -3.52
C LYS A 218 -9.60 9.79 -3.12
N PHE A 219 -10.30 9.34 -2.07
CA PHE A 219 -11.45 10.02 -1.49
C PHE A 219 -11.04 11.40 -0.95
N ILE A 220 -9.97 11.44 -0.14
CA ILE A 220 -9.38 12.69 0.39
C ILE A 220 -9.07 13.67 -0.74
N ALA A 221 -8.39 13.20 -1.79
CA ALA A 221 -8.02 14.04 -2.94
C ALA A 221 -9.25 14.52 -3.74
N THR A 222 -10.27 13.68 -3.89
CA THR A 222 -11.48 14.00 -4.68
C THR A 222 -12.32 15.07 -4.01
N TYR A 223 -12.50 14.97 -2.70
CA TYR A 223 -13.32 15.90 -1.92
C TYR A 223 -12.53 17.01 -1.23
N GLN A 224 -11.21 17.07 -1.45
CA GLN A 224 -10.31 18.05 -0.85
C GLN A 224 -10.53 18.13 0.67
N LEU A 225 -10.49 16.97 1.33
CA LEU A 225 -10.63 16.90 2.77
C LEU A 225 -9.51 17.70 3.44
N ASP A 226 -9.86 18.48 4.46
CA ASP A 226 -8.89 19.20 5.27
C ASP A 226 -7.98 18.24 6.05
N GLU A 227 -6.96 18.77 6.71
CA GLU A 227 -5.99 17.96 7.43
C GLU A 227 -6.62 17.14 8.56
N LYS A 228 -7.57 17.70 9.32
CA LYS A 228 -8.25 17.00 10.41
C LYS A 228 -9.13 15.89 9.87
N GLN A 229 -9.89 16.15 8.81
CA GLN A 229 -10.71 15.16 8.10
C GLN A 229 -9.85 14.04 7.50
N SER A 230 -8.70 14.40 6.91
CA SER A 230 -7.77 13.43 6.31
C SER A 230 -7.14 12.50 7.34
N ILE A 231 -6.75 13.03 8.51
CA ILE A 231 -6.26 12.23 9.64
C ILE A 231 -7.38 11.29 10.13
N ALA A 232 -8.60 11.79 10.33
CA ALA A 232 -9.73 10.96 10.75
C ALA A 232 -10.04 9.84 9.72
N ALA A 233 -9.95 10.13 8.43
CA ALA A 233 -10.16 9.16 7.37
C ALA A 233 -9.13 8.02 7.40
N ARG A 234 -7.83 8.34 7.55
CA ARG A 234 -6.72 7.36 7.53
C ARG A 234 -6.56 6.62 8.86
N GLU A 235 -6.46 7.35 9.95
CA GLU A 235 -6.03 6.81 11.25
C GLU A 235 -7.18 6.21 12.04
N LYS A 236 -8.40 6.74 11.86
CA LYS A 236 -9.59 6.24 12.56
C LYS A 236 -10.39 5.29 11.68
N ILE A 237 -11.02 5.81 10.63
CA ILE A 237 -11.99 5.04 9.84
C ILE A 237 -11.32 3.85 9.13
N HIS A 238 -10.26 4.10 8.36
CA HIS A 238 -9.59 3.03 7.61
C HIS A 238 -8.95 1.98 8.54
N ARG A 239 -8.25 2.41 9.59
CA ARG A 239 -7.60 1.52 10.54
C ARG A 239 -8.59 0.62 11.29
N GLU A 240 -9.70 1.19 11.76
CA GLU A 240 -10.78 0.44 12.43
C GLU A 240 -11.36 -0.65 11.51
N MET A 241 -11.77 -0.27 10.30
CA MET A 241 -12.39 -1.21 9.34
C MET A 241 -11.42 -2.31 8.91
N ARG A 242 -10.15 -1.97 8.72
CA ARG A 242 -9.11 -2.96 8.39
C ARG A 242 -8.89 -3.95 9.52
N ALA A 243 -8.83 -3.49 10.77
CA ALA A 243 -8.68 -4.37 11.92
C ALA A 243 -9.88 -5.32 12.09
N GLU A 244 -11.10 -4.85 11.80
CA GLU A 244 -12.29 -5.71 11.79
C GLU A 244 -12.25 -6.77 10.68
N ALA A 245 -11.82 -6.39 9.48
CA ALA A 245 -11.64 -7.33 8.37
C ALA A 245 -10.57 -8.40 8.68
N GLU A 246 -9.46 -8.00 9.31
CA GLU A 246 -8.40 -8.91 9.76
C GLU A 246 -8.93 -9.92 10.78
N LYS A 247 -9.63 -9.46 11.82
CA LYS A 247 -10.29 -10.33 12.81
C LYS A 247 -11.27 -11.31 12.15
N TYR A 248 -12.04 -10.85 11.15
CA TYR A 248 -12.94 -11.71 10.41
C TYR A 248 -12.18 -12.80 9.63
N ARG A 249 -11.08 -12.44 8.94
CA ARG A 249 -10.24 -13.42 8.24
C ARG A 249 -9.61 -14.42 9.18
N GLU A 250 -9.11 -14.00 10.33
CA GLU A 250 -8.57 -14.90 11.35
C GLU A 250 -9.62 -15.90 11.81
N LYS A 251 -10.84 -15.43 12.09
CA LYS A 251 -11.99 -16.28 12.47
C LYS A 251 -12.36 -17.27 11.37
N GLN A 252 -12.29 -16.86 10.10
CA GLN A 252 -12.64 -17.68 8.92
C GLN A 252 -11.44 -18.37 8.27
N LYS A 253 -10.26 -18.35 8.90
CA LYS A 253 -8.99 -18.81 8.31
C LYS A 253 -9.10 -20.22 7.75
N LYS A 254 -9.73 -21.15 8.50
CA LYS A 254 -9.91 -22.54 8.09
C LYS A 254 -10.74 -22.69 6.80
N GLU A 255 -11.78 -21.89 6.61
CA GLU A 255 -12.62 -21.95 5.40
C GLU A 255 -11.88 -21.35 4.19
N PHE A 256 -11.13 -20.25 4.38
CA PHE A 256 -10.27 -19.70 3.34
C PHE A 256 -9.17 -20.69 2.93
N ASP A 257 -8.50 -21.31 3.90
CA ASP A 257 -7.47 -22.31 3.65
C ASP A 257 -8.03 -23.52 2.89
N LYS A 258 -9.22 -24.00 3.25
CA LYS A 258 -9.91 -25.09 2.54
C LYS A 258 -10.21 -24.73 1.08
N ILE A 259 -10.71 -23.52 0.81
CA ILE A 259 -10.96 -23.06 -0.56
C ILE A 259 -9.64 -22.98 -1.35
N ASN A 260 -8.60 -22.43 -0.74
CA ASN A 260 -7.28 -22.32 -1.36
C ASN A 260 -6.64 -23.68 -1.63
N GLU A 261 -6.80 -24.65 -0.72
CA GLU A 261 -6.31 -26.01 -0.89
C GLU A 261 -7.02 -26.72 -2.05
N VAL A 262 -8.34 -26.65 -2.12
CA VAL A 262 -9.12 -27.22 -3.23
C VAL A 262 -8.73 -26.60 -4.57
N LEU A 263 -8.50 -25.29 -4.62
CA LEU A 263 -8.02 -24.59 -5.81
C LEU A 263 -6.62 -25.09 -6.25
N LYS A 264 -5.78 -25.54 -5.32
CA LYS A 264 -4.44 -26.08 -5.61
C LYS A 264 -4.48 -27.54 -6.04
N THR A 265 -5.25 -28.39 -5.37
CA THR A 265 -5.16 -29.86 -5.51
C THR A 265 -6.14 -30.46 -6.51
N ASP A 266 -7.37 -29.95 -6.57
CA ASP A 266 -8.50 -30.62 -7.24
C ASP A 266 -9.19 -29.71 -8.29
N ALA A 267 -8.44 -28.80 -8.91
CA ALA A 267 -8.94 -27.86 -9.93
C ALA A 267 -9.68 -28.55 -11.11
N ARG A 268 -9.52 -29.86 -11.30
CA ARG A 268 -10.18 -30.65 -12.35
C ARG A 268 -11.53 -31.26 -11.95
N LYS A 269 -11.82 -31.44 -10.65
CA LYS A 269 -13.01 -32.18 -10.19
C LYS A 269 -14.16 -31.29 -9.75
N ILE A 270 -13.86 -30.15 -9.13
CA ILE A 270 -14.89 -29.21 -8.67
C ILE A 270 -15.01 -28.10 -9.72
N LYS A 271 -16.25 -27.73 -10.06
CA LYS A 271 -16.50 -26.65 -11.01
C LYS A 271 -15.90 -25.36 -10.45
N PRO A 272 -14.90 -24.74 -11.10
CA PRO A 272 -14.22 -23.54 -10.59
C PRO A 272 -15.19 -22.41 -10.21
N ARG A 273 -16.34 -22.35 -10.89
CA ARG A 273 -17.42 -21.40 -10.61
C ARG A 273 -18.00 -21.53 -9.20
N GLU A 274 -18.19 -22.74 -8.69
CA GLU A 274 -18.78 -22.97 -7.35
C GLU A 274 -17.79 -22.56 -6.25
N LEU A 275 -16.50 -22.83 -6.42
CA LEU A 275 -15.46 -22.39 -5.49
C LEU A 275 -15.31 -20.88 -5.47
N MET A 276 -15.35 -20.24 -6.64
CA MET A 276 -15.33 -18.77 -6.74
C MET A 276 -16.55 -18.16 -6.06
N GLN A 277 -17.75 -18.75 -6.23
CA GLN A 277 -18.96 -18.26 -5.56
C GLN A 277 -18.86 -18.43 -4.04
N ARG A 278 -18.45 -19.60 -3.54
CA ARG A 278 -18.27 -19.81 -2.10
C ARG A 278 -17.24 -18.86 -1.49
N ARG A 279 -16.18 -18.57 -2.23
CA ARG A 279 -15.20 -17.56 -1.84
C ARG A 279 -15.81 -16.16 -1.79
N GLN A 280 -16.58 -15.77 -2.81
CA GLN A 280 -17.26 -14.47 -2.83
C GLN A 280 -18.23 -14.33 -1.65
N GLU A 281 -18.95 -15.39 -1.30
CA GLU A 281 -19.83 -15.41 -0.13
C GLU A 281 -19.05 -15.27 1.18
N LEU A 282 -17.89 -15.93 1.30
CA LEU A 282 -17.01 -15.81 2.46
C LEU A 282 -16.36 -14.42 2.56
N GLU A 283 -16.12 -13.75 1.42
CA GLU A 283 -15.60 -12.38 1.37
C GLU A 283 -16.70 -11.32 1.54
N GLN A 284 -17.99 -11.69 1.53
CA GLN A 284 -19.09 -10.74 1.58
C GLN A 284 -19.05 -9.84 2.83
N PRO A 285 -18.83 -10.33 4.06
CA PRO A 285 -18.78 -9.46 5.23
C PRO A 285 -17.61 -8.46 5.19
N ILE A 286 -16.51 -8.82 4.54
CA ILE A 286 -15.37 -7.89 4.32
C ILE A 286 -15.79 -6.78 3.35
N ARG A 287 -16.58 -7.09 2.32
CA ARG A 287 -17.13 -6.08 1.40
C ARG A 287 -18.12 -5.17 2.10
N ASP A 288 -18.93 -5.70 3.00
CA ASP A 288 -19.89 -4.92 3.78
C ASP A 288 -19.15 -3.92 4.71
N LEU A 289 -18.03 -4.34 5.32
CA LEU A 289 -17.14 -3.42 6.06
C LEU A 289 -16.59 -2.30 5.18
N PHE A 290 -16.24 -2.59 3.91
CA PHE A 290 -15.82 -1.54 2.96
C PHE A 290 -16.97 -0.56 2.64
N VAL A 291 -18.20 -1.04 2.50
CA VAL A 291 -19.37 -0.19 2.27
C VAL A 291 -19.62 0.73 3.48
N GLU A 292 -19.50 0.20 4.70
CA GLU A 292 -19.61 1.00 5.92
C GLU A 292 -18.45 2.02 6.03
N MET A 293 -17.22 1.63 5.68
CA MET A 293 -16.09 2.54 5.58
C MET A 293 -16.41 3.71 4.64
N HIS A 294 -16.91 3.44 3.43
CA HIS A 294 -17.30 4.47 2.47
C HIS A 294 -18.37 5.42 3.04
N LYS A 295 -19.40 4.87 3.68
CA LYS A 295 -20.47 5.66 4.31
C LYS A 295 -19.92 6.60 5.38
N ARG A 296 -19.02 6.12 6.24
CA ARG A 296 -18.35 6.97 7.26
C ARG A 296 -17.45 8.03 6.63
N LEU A 297 -16.76 7.73 5.52
CA LEU A 297 -15.97 8.73 4.79
C LEU A 297 -16.86 9.83 4.20
N MET A 298 -18.04 9.48 3.65
CA MET A 298 -19.01 10.46 3.13
C MET A 298 -19.53 11.41 4.22
N GLN A 299 -19.59 10.97 5.47
CA GLN A 299 -19.95 11.83 6.61
C GLN A 299 -18.85 12.83 7.00
N LEU A 300 -17.59 12.57 6.63
CA LEU A 300 -16.51 13.52 6.88
C LEU A 300 -16.55 14.71 5.93
N ALA A 301 -16.93 14.49 4.66
CA ALA A 301 -16.99 15.54 3.65
C ALA A 301 -18.20 16.46 3.88
N ASN A 302 -17.98 17.78 3.86
CA ASN A 302 -19.07 18.74 3.97
C ASN A 302 -19.80 18.92 2.63
N THR A 303 -21.01 19.49 2.67
CA THR A 303 -21.86 19.68 1.48
C THR A 303 -21.14 20.47 0.37
N ASN A 304 -20.33 21.47 0.73
CA ASN A 304 -19.59 22.29 -0.23
C ASN A 304 -18.49 21.49 -0.92
N GLN A 305 -17.73 20.68 -0.19
CA GLN A 305 -16.70 19.76 -0.71
C GLN A 305 -17.32 18.73 -1.66
N ILE A 306 -18.49 18.18 -1.30
CA ILE A 306 -19.21 17.24 -2.16
C ILE A 306 -19.68 17.94 -3.44
N ALA A 307 -20.21 19.15 -3.35
CA ALA A 307 -20.69 19.91 -4.51
C ALA A 307 -19.53 20.34 -5.43
N SER A 308 -18.41 20.80 -4.88
CA SER A 308 -17.26 21.33 -5.63
C SER A 308 -16.36 20.27 -6.27
N ALA A 309 -16.46 19.01 -5.81
CA ALA A 309 -15.59 17.94 -6.30
C ALA A 309 -15.75 17.67 -7.81
N ASP A 310 -14.61 17.54 -8.49
CA ASP A 310 -14.51 17.34 -9.94
C ASP A 310 -15.27 16.08 -10.41
N ALA A 311 -16.06 16.23 -11.48
CA ALA A 311 -16.93 15.17 -11.98
C ALA A 311 -16.13 13.95 -12.47
N GLN A 312 -14.95 14.17 -13.07
CA GLN A 312 -14.11 13.07 -13.54
C GLN A 312 -13.48 12.33 -12.35
N MET A 313 -13.02 13.04 -11.33
CA MET A 313 -12.49 12.43 -10.10
C MET A 313 -13.56 11.61 -9.37
N LYS A 314 -14.79 12.14 -9.26
CA LYS A 314 -15.96 11.41 -8.73
C LYS A 314 -16.22 10.12 -9.48
N GLN A 315 -16.27 10.17 -10.82
CA GLN A 315 -16.47 8.95 -11.63
C GLN A 315 -15.37 7.91 -11.40
N GLN A 316 -14.12 8.34 -11.25
CA GLN A 316 -13.03 7.41 -10.98
C GLN A 316 -13.08 6.82 -9.57
N LEU A 317 -13.53 7.60 -8.58
CA LEU A 317 -13.72 7.14 -7.21
C LEU A 317 -14.88 6.14 -7.15
N GLU A 318 -15.99 6.43 -7.83
CA GLU A 318 -17.17 5.56 -7.96
C GLU A 318 -16.82 4.23 -8.65
N ALA A 319 -16.01 4.26 -9.70
CA ALA A 319 -15.52 3.03 -10.35
C ALA A 319 -14.68 2.17 -9.39
N LEU A 320 -13.85 2.80 -8.55
CA LEU A 320 -13.08 2.10 -7.52
C LEU A 320 -14.01 1.51 -6.45
N TYR A 321 -15.00 2.29 -6.00
CA TYR A 321 -16.02 1.86 -5.04
C TYR A 321 -16.75 0.60 -5.54
N ARG A 322 -17.28 0.61 -6.76
CA ARG A 322 -17.97 -0.56 -7.34
C ARG A 322 -17.09 -1.80 -7.45
N THR A 323 -15.81 -1.61 -7.73
CA THR A 323 -14.85 -2.72 -7.83
C THR A 323 -14.63 -3.37 -6.46
N LEU A 324 -14.49 -2.56 -5.41
CA LEU A 324 -14.19 -3.01 -4.06
C LEU A 324 -15.43 -3.52 -3.31
N ALA A 325 -16.56 -2.81 -3.41
CA ALA A 325 -17.84 -3.22 -2.86
C ALA A 325 -18.36 -4.52 -3.49
N GLY A 326 -17.94 -4.82 -4.74
CA GLY A 326 -18.44 -5.97 -5.48
C GLY A 326 -19.86 -5.75 -5.99
N PRO A 327 -20.47 -6.79 -6.60
CA PRO A 327 -21.87 -6.73 -6.98
C PRO A 327 -22.72 -6.60 -5.72
N ILE A 328 -23.39 -5.46 -5.56
CA ILE A 328 -24.37 -5.24 -4.51
C ILE A 328 -25.47 -6.28 -4.71
N GLN A 329 -25.51 -7.31 -3.86
CA GLN A 329 -26.61 -8.26 -3.88
C GLN A 329 -27.84 -7.52 -3.36
N PRO A 330 -28.88 -7.32 -4.18
CA PRO A 330 -30.08 -6.64 -3.72
C PRO A 330 -30.74 -7.50 -2.64
N ASN A 331 -30.70 -7.01 -1.38
CA ASN A 331 -31.40 -7.53 -0.21
C ASN A 331 -31.28 -9.04 0.04
N ARG A 332 -30.21 -9.45 0.75
CA ARG A 332 -30.13 -10.80 1.31
C ARG A 332 -31.01 -10.98 2.56
N ASP A 333 -31.35 -9.89 3.26
CA ASP A 333 -32.13 -9.93 4.52
C ASP A 333 -33.35 -8.98 4.56
N GLY A 334 -33.73 -8.40 3.41
CA GLY A 334 -34.83 -7.43 3.32
C GLY A 334 -36.21 -8.08 3.29
N LYS A 335 -36.73 -8.44 4.46
CA LYS A 335 -38.17 -8.30 4.76
C LYS A 335 -38.52 -6.86 4.41
N ALA A 336 -39.31 -6.67 3.35
CA ALA A 336 -39.62 -5.35 2.80
C ALA A 336 -40.19 -4.44 3.91
N GLU A 337 -39.42 -3.44 4.33
CA GLU A 337 -40.00 -2.30 5.03
C GLU A 337 -40.83 -1.50 4.02
N PRO A 338 -42.09 -1.17 4.33
CA PRO A 338 -42.94 -0.43 3.42
C PRO A 338 -42.41 1.00 3.26
N ASP A 339 -42.16 1.35 2.00
CA ASP A 339 -41.75 2.67 1.52
C ASP A 339 -42.45 3.83 2.25
N GLY A 340 -41.67 4.57 3.04
CA GLY A 340 -42.02 5.92 3.46
C GLY A 340 -41.93 6.85 2.26
N LYS A 341 -43.08 7.11 1.64
CA LYS A 341 -43.27 8.16 0.61
C LYS A 341 -42.64 9.48 1.07
N ILE A 342 -41.53 9.88 0.45
CA ILE A 342 -41.09 11.28 0.44
C ILE A 342 -41.73 11.92 -0.79
N GLY A 343 -42.91 12.51 -0.60
CA GLY A 343 -43.54 13.45 -1.54
C GLY A 343 -43.32 14.90 -1.10
N PRO A 344 -43.44 15.88 -2.01
CA PRO A 344 -43.02 17.26 -1.78
C PRO A 344 -44.04 18.02 -0.91
N VAL A 345 -43.55 18.68 0.13
CA VAL A 345 -44.34 19.59 0.98
C VAL A 345 -44.65 20.87 0.20
N GLN A 346 -45.93 21.05 -0.15
CA GLN A 346 -46.49 22.34 -0.51
C GLN A 346 -46.62 23.22 0.73
N LYS A 347 -46.19 24.46 0.55
CA LYS A 347 -46.30 25.60 1.45
C LYS A 347 -47.72 26.14 1.34
N ASP A 348 -48.44 26.25 2.45
CA ASP A 348 -49.45 27.29 2.68
C ASP A 348 -49.74 27.41 4.17
N GLY A 349 -49.69 28.63 4.67
CA GLY A 349 -49.82 28.96 6.09
C GLY A 349 -51.27 29.17 6.53
N LYS A 350 -51.50 29.05 7.85
CA LYS A 350 -52.54 29.81 8.55
C LYS A 350 -52.30 29.79 10.06
N SER A 351 -52.31 30.99 10.64
CA SER A 351 -52.20 31.32 12.06
C SER A 351 -53.37 30.77 12.91
N ALA A 352 -53.12 30.47 14.19
CA ALA A 352 -53.95 30.90 15.32
C ALA A 352 -53.29 30.57 16.68
N ASP A 353 -53.61 31.46 17.63
CA ASP A 353 -53.18 31.66 19.00
C ASP A 353 -53.38 30.51 20.00
N SER A 354 -52.83 30.76 21.21
CA SER A 354 -53.05 30.13 22.53
C SER A 354 -52.15 28.91 22.81
N GLU A 355 -51.57 28.69 23.99
CA GLU A 355 -51.98 29.08 25.33
C GLU A 355 -50.80 28.97 26.33
N LYS A 356 -51.01 29.66 27.46
CA LYS A 356 -50.19 29.93 28.65
C LYS A 356 -49.24 28.87 29.21
N GLU A 357 -48.15 29.44 29.74
CA GLU A 357 -47.27 28.97 30.81
C GLU A 357 -48.01 28.40 32.04
N ASP A 358 -47.50 27.29 32.58
CA ASP A 358 -47.05 27.18 33.97
C ASP A 358 -46.57 25.73 34.23
N GLY A 359 -45.34 25.55 34.73
CA GLY A 359 -44.80 24.18 34.89
C GLY A 359 -43.40 24.06 35.46
N LYS A 360 -43.25 24.54 36.70
CA LYS A 360 -42.10 24.41 37.61
C LYS A 360 -41.67 22.95 37.85
N SER A 361 -40.38 22.61 37.63
CA SER A 361 -39.52 21.76 38.51
C SER A 361 -38.24 21.32 37.78
N ASP A 362 -37.07 21.63 38.36
CA ASP A 362 -36.08 20.62 38.79
C ASP A 362 -34.79 21.32 39.25
N THR A 363 -34.47 21.32 40.55
CA THR A 363 -33.80 20.27 41.35
C THR A 363 -32.28 20.27 41.17
N LEU A 364 -31.60 20.48 42.30
CA LEU A 364 -30.16 20.53 42.52
C LEU A 364 -29.43 19.24 42.11
N ASN A 365 -28.18 19.36 41.63
CA ASN A 365 -27.00 18.68 42.20
C ASN A 365 -25.71 19.18 41.52
N LYS A 366 -24.91 20.04 42.16
CA LYS A 366 -23.86 19.76 43.17
C LYS A 366 -22.56 19.22 42.55
N SER A 367 -21.60 20.14 42.54
CA SER A 367 -20.18 20.01 42.22
C SER A 367 -19.46 18.94 43.05
N GLY A 368 -18.51 18.26 42.41
CA GLY A 368 -17.54 17.38 43.06
C GLY A 368 -16.24 17.29 42.27
N GLN A 369 -15.35 18.26 42.46
CA GLN A 369 -13.91 18.12 42.18
C GLN A 369 -13.25 17.38 43.35
N PRO A 370 -12.31 16.46 43.10
CA PRO A 370 -11.30 16.13 44.10
C PRO A 370 -9.89 16.53 43.67
N ALA A 371 -9.26 17.25 44.59
CA ALA A 371 -7.89 17.07 45.08
C ALA A 371 -6.71 17.28 44.13
N SER A 372 -5.97 18.37 44.41
CA SER A 372 -4.52 18.40 44.24
C SER A 372 -3.91 19.01 45.51
N LYS A 373 -3.39 18.14 46.38
CA LYS A 373 -2.54 18.52 47.51
C LYS A 373 -1.09 18.48 47.05
N ALA A 374 -0.40 19.59 47.21
CA ALA A 374 1.05 19.68 47.14
C ALA A 374 1.62 19.61 48.56
N THR A 375 2.71 18.85 48.74
CA THR A 375 3.81 19.19 49.65
C THR A 375 5.10 18.50 49.19
N PRO A 376 6.29 19.08 49.45
CA PRO A 376 7.56 18.73 48.82
C PRO A 376 8.49 17.94 49.77
N VAL A 377 9.77 17.82 49.36
CA VAL A 377 11.00 17.44 50.08
C VAL A 377 11.58 16.09 49.63
N GLY A 378 12.82 16.12 49.16
CA GLY A 378 13.65 14.94 48.94
C GLY A 378 14.83 15.20 47.99
N ALA A 379 15.90 15.81 48.50
CA ALA A 379 17.21 15.80 47.86
C ALA A 379 17.81 14.38 47.91
N THR A 380 18.55 13.97 46.86
CA THR A 380 19.72 13.07 46.93
C THR A 380 20.36 12.89 45.55
N ASP A 381 21.64 13.27 45.51
CA ASP A 381 22.78 12.59 44.89
C ASP A 381 22.77 12.18 43.41
N THR A 382 23.49 13.00 42.65
CA THR A 382 24.06 12.73 41.33
C THR A 382 25.25 11.76 41.45
N PRO A 383 25.28 10.62 40.74
CA PRO A 383 26.50 9.87 40.54
C PRO A 383 27.20 10.30 39.24
N THR A 384 28.44 10.75 39.42
CA THR A 384 29.48 10.97 38.40
C THR A 384 29.68 9.74 37.52
N PRO A 385 29.68 9.84 36.18
CA PRO A 385 30.12 8.75 35.32
C PRO A 385 31.65 8.73 35.23
N ALA A 386 32.22 7.57 35.61
CA ALA A 386 33.64 7.26 35.48
C ALA A 386 34.06 7.22 34.01
N GLN A 387 35.19 7.86 33.70
CA GLN A 387 35.89 7.74 32.43
C GLN A 387 36.48 6.33 32.29
N ALA A 388 36.07 5.60 31.26
CA ALA A 388 36.71 4.35 30.85
C ALA A 388 37.84 4.67 29.85
N GLU A 389 39.09 4.54 30.32
CA GLU A 389 40.28 4.50 29.48
C GLU A 389 40.19 3.31 28.50
N SER A 390 40.14 3.61 27.20
CA SER A 390 40.29 2.60 26.14
C SER A 390 41.77 2.40 25.87
N LYS A 391 42.33 1.26 26.29
CA LYS A 391 43.65 0.79 25.86
C LYS A 391 43.61 0.42 24.37
N PRO A 392 44.60 0.81 23.56
CA PRO A 392 44.70 0.36 22.17
C PRO A 392 45.13 -1.11 22.10
N ALA A 393 44.52 -1.85 21.18
CA ALA A 393 44.86 -3.23 20.85
C ALA A 393 46.25 -3.31 20.16
N PRO A 394 47.03 -4.39 20.36
CA PRO A 394 48.32 -4.55 19.70
C PRO A 394 48.17 -4.93 18.22
N GLU A 395 49.03 -4.37 17.39
CA GLU A 395 49.19 -4.67 15.96
C GLU A 395 49.52 -6.15 15.70
N PRO A 396 48.97 -6.75 14.62
CA PRO A 396 49.39 -8.08 14.17
C PRO A 396 50.73 -7.99 13.43
N THR A 397 51.77 -8.57 14.04
CA THR A 397 53.06 -8.82 13.40
C THR A 397 52.91 -9.90 12.33
N SER A 398 53.01 -9.50 11.06
CA SER A 398 53.15 -10.43 9.94
C SER A 398 54.61 -10.85 9.82
N LYS A 399 54.89 -12.13 10.04
CA LYS A 399 56.17 -12.76 9.65
C LYS A 399 56.10 -13.13 8.16
N PRO A 400 57.18 -12.95 7.39
CA PRO A 400 57.30 -13.50 6.06
C PRO A 400 57.59 -15.01 6.14
N HIS A 401 56.92 -15.78 5.30
CA HIS A 401 57.36 -17.14 4.96
C HIS A 401 58.17 -17.06 3.67
N ASP A 402 59.34 -17.71 3.73
CA ASP A 402 60.28 -17.97 2.64
C ASP A 402 59.65 -18.62 1.40
#